data_AF-A0A1I7YI68-F1
#
_entry.id   AF-A0A1I7YI68-F1
#
_cell.length_a   1.000
_cell.length_b   1.000
_cell.length_c   1.000
_cell.angle_alpha   90.00
_cell.angle_beta   90.00
_cell.angle_gamma   90.00
#
_symmetry.space_group_name_H-M   'P 1'
#
loop_
_entity.id
_entity.type
_entity.pdbx_description
1 polymer ?
#
loop_
_entity_poly.entity_id
_entity_poly.type
_entity_poly.pdbx_seq_one_letter_code
_entity_poly.pdbx_strand_id
1 'polypeptide(L)'
;MNSVPYAFFEALCCQLNRSDLDKLKKTSGGWSTVAAIHHSKRRYLHLDLNANTEGTQVGIGFKDMNYNAYEMTYDEKYDWIVGIYVGHAAMSSLPEEVSLERFRRKVLPALQSLIHGWMLRFVSANIPQNLADSIFSGLHGCGQLIRMCIINYGGRCAEFVEHQISLGHLESLSLRGDAWPDTIKASLKSFLRSPKYEGLYINGSNLTLDYDMADSFIERFLKEHSTGTRYLRGKPSFSIAQLRDLHMNERRKRRRSWKRHDILAKWRGPNESELQVIRKNKDELWFGRNDSDALWIS
;
A
#
# COMPACT_ATOMS: atom_id res chain seq x y z
N MET A 1 -20.25 -36.34 20.22
CA MET A 1 -19.39 -35.14 20.08
C MET A 1 -20.28 -33.97 19.74
N ASN A 2 -20.10 -32.83 20.41
CA ASN A 2 -20.85 -31.62 20.09
C ASN A 2 -20.38 -31.12 18.72
N SER A 3 -21.22 -31.22 17.69
CA SER A 3 -20.92 -30.70 16.35
C SER A 3 -20.81 -29.18 16.41
N VAL A 4 -19.77 -28.63 15.81
CA VAL A 4 -19.62 -27.18 15.64
C VAL A 4 -20.79 -26.66 14.79
N PRO A 5 -21.52 -25.60 15.23
CA PRO A 5 -22.65 -25.07 14.47
C PRO A 5 -22.24 -24.59 13.08
N TYR A 6 -23.11 -24.81 12.08
CA TYR A 6 -22.85 -24.40 10.70
C TYR A 6 -22.55 -22.89 10.57
N ALA A 7 -23.24 -22.06 11.36
CA ALA A 7 -23.03 -20.61 11.41
C ALA A 7 -21.59 -20.22 11.79
N PHE A 8 -20.88 -21.05 12.57
CA PHE A 8 -19.49 -20.79 12.90
C PHE A 8 -18.57 -21.01 11.70
N PHE A 9 -18.77 -22.07 10.92
CA PHE A 9 -18.00 -22.30 9.70
C PHE A 9 -18.18 -21.15 8.71
N GLU A 10 -19.42 -20.70 8.56
CA GLU A 10 -19.78 -19.57 7.71
C GLU A 10 -19.08 -18.28 8.15
N ALA A 11 -19.21 -17.91 9.43
CA ALA A 11 -18.59 -16.70 9.97
C ALA A 11 -17.06 -16.73 9.85
N LEU A 12 -16.42 -17.88 10.10
CA LEU A 12 -14.97 -17.99 9.92
C LEU A 12 -14.58 -17.85 8.45
N CYS A 13 -15.25 -18.56 7.53
CA CYS A 13 -14.92 -18.50 6.11
C CYS A 13 -15.14 -17.10 5.50
N CYS A 14 -16.08 -16.30 6.04
CA CYS A 14 -16.24 -14.90 5.68
C CYS A 14 -14.97 -14.06 5.91
N GLN A 15 -14.18 -14.40 6.94
CA GLN A 15 -12.99 -13.65 7.37
C GLN A 15 -11.67 -14.20 6.79
N LEU A 16 -11.71 -15.34 6.08
CA LEU A 16 -10.52 -15.93 5.48
C LEU A 16 -10.28 -15.41 4.06
N ASN A 17 -9.00 -15.11 3.77
CA ASN A 17 -8.57 -14.81 2.42
C ASN A 17 -8.62 -16.07 1.55
N ARG A 18 -8.51 -15.89 0.22
CA ARG A 18 -8.64 -16.99 -0.74
C ARG A 18 -7.59 -18.08 -0.59
N SER A 19 -6.36 -17.73 -0.17
CA SER A 19 -5.30 -18.72 0.08
C SER A 19 -5.64 -19.61 1.27
N ASP A 20 -6.14 -19.01 2.36
CA ASP A 20 -6.55 -19.76 3.54
C ASP A 20 -7.81 -20.59 3.29
N LEU A 21 -8.76 -20.07 2.52
CA LEU A 21 -9.89 -20.86 2.02
C LEU A 21 -9.42 -22.05 1.16
N ASP A 22 -8.39 -21.90 0.33
CA ASP A 22 -7.85 -23.01 -0.46
C ASP A 22 -7.18 -24.09 0.39
N LYS A 23 -6.49 -23.69 1.48
CA LYS A 23 -5.98 -24.65 2.46
C LYS A 23 -7.13 -25.35 3.18
N LEU A 24 -8.15 -24.61 3.60
CA LEU A 24 -9.29 -25.14 4.35
C LEU A 24 -10.15 -26.11 3.52
N LYS A 25 -10.26 -25.87 2.21
CA LYS A 25 -10.86 -26.80 1.23
C LYS A 25 -10.23 -28.19 1.21
N LYS A 26 -8.96 -28.33 1.64
CA LYS A 26 -8.24 -29.61 1.67
C LYS A 26 -8.49 -30.40 2.96
N THR A 27 -9.22 -29.83 3.91
CA THR A 27 -9.65 -30.54 5.13
C THR A 27 -10.85 -31.43 4.84
N SER A 28 -11.23 -32.31 5.78
CA SER A 28 -12.39 -33.21 5.62
C SER A 28 -13.67 -32.64 6.26
N GLY A 29 -14.84 -33.05 5.76
CA GLY A 29 -16.13 -32.76 6.38
C GLY A 29 -16.69 -31.37 6.04
N GLY A 30 -17.46 -30.79 6.96
CA GLY A 30 -18.19 -29.53 6.73
C GLY A 30 -17.31 -28.34 6.36
N TRP A 31 -16.07 -28.29 6.86
CA TRP A 31 -15.09 -27.26 6.52
C TRP A 31 -14.79 -27.20 5.02
N SER A 32 -14.58 -28.35 4.38
CA SER A 32 -14.28 -28.44 2.95
C SER A 32 -15.37 -27.79 2.10
N THR A 33 -16.63 -28.14 2.38
CA THR A 33 -17.78 -27.69 1.59
C THR A 33 -18.00 -26.19 1.76
N VAL A 34 -17.99 -25.69 3.00
CA VAL A 34 -18.20 -24.25 3.26
C VAL A 34 -17.05 -23.43 2.69
N ALA A 35 -15.81 -23.87 2.87
CA ALA A 35 -14.64 -23.20 2.30
C ALA A 35 -14.66 -23.22 0.77
N ALA A 36 -15.13 -24.29 0.13
CA ALA A 36 -15.26 -24.37 -1.32
C ALA A 36 -16.28 -23.36 -1.87
N ILE A 37 -17.44 -23.24 -1.21
CA ILE A 37 -18.47 -22.27 -1.58
C ILE A 37 -17.90 -20.85 -1.44
N HIS A 38 -17.34 -20.51 -0.29
CA HIS A 38 -16.73 -19.19 -0.06
C HIS A 38 -15.61 -18.90 -1.04
N HIS A 39 -14.70 -19.84 -1.28
CA HIS A 39 -13.61 -19.66 -2.24
C HIS A 39 -14.12 -19.39 -3.66
N SER A 40 -15.16 -20.11 -4.11
CA SER A 40 -15.74 -19.94 -5.44
C SER A 40 -16.46 -18.60 -5.61
N LYS A 41 -17.09 -18.11 -4.54
CA LYS A 41 -17.88 -16.87 -4.55
C LYS A 41 -17.08 -15.64 -4.16
N ARG A 42 -15.92 -15.79 -3.51
CA ARG A 42 -15.09 -14.68 -3.02
C ARG A 42 -14.71 -13.75 -4.17
N ARG A 43 -15.15 -12.50 -4.08
CA ARG A 43 -14.78 -11.41 -4.98
C ARG A 43 -13.87 -10.42 -4.25
N TYR A 44 -12.88 -9.94 -4.97
CA TYR A 44 -12.01 -8.87 -4.51
C TYR A 44 -12.37 -7.61 -5.28
N LEU A 45 -12.78 -6.59 -4.53
CA LEU A 45 -13.34 -5.37 -5.07
C LEU A 45 -12.46 -4.17 -4.74
N HIS A 46 -12.42 -3.25 -5.68
CA HIS A 46 -11.92 -1.90 -5.51
C HIS A 46 -13.09 -0.94 -5.40
N LEU A 47 -13.05 -0.08 -4.39
CA LEU A 47 -14.02 0.99 -4.20
C LEU A 47 -13.46 2.27 -4.84
N ASP A 48 -14.10 2.75 -5.88
CA ASP A 48 -13.84 4.06 -6.44
C ASP A 48 -14.71 5.11 -5.74
N LEU A 49 -14.05 6.17 -5.29
CA LEU A 49 -14.68 7.35 -4.69
C LEU A 49 -14.29 8.59 -5.50
N ASN A 50 -15.26 9.47 -5.75
CA ASN A 50 -14.99 10.82 -6.25
C ASN A 50 -16.00 11.80 -5.65
N ALA A 51 -15.76 13.09 -5.76
CA ALA A 51 -16.73 14.11 -5.39
C ALA A 51 -17.05 15.02 -6.57
N ASN A 52 -18.20 15.68 -6.50
CA ASN A 52 -18.50 16.81 -7.38
C ASN A 52 -17.56 18.00 -7.08
N THR A 53 -17.57 19.00 -7.96
CA THR A 53 -16.68 20.16 -7.87
C THR A 53 -16.84 20.93 -6.57
N GLU A 54 -18.06 21.01 -6.04
CA GLU A 54 -18.38 21.68 -4.78
C GLU A 54 -17.98 20.86 -3.54
N GLY A 55 -17.64 19.58 -3.73
CA GLY A 55 -17.37 18.65 -2.64
C GLY A 55 -18.59 18.35 -1.76
N THR A 56 -19.81 18.57 -2.25
CA THR A 56 -21.06 18.36 -1.48
C THR A 56 -21.62 16.96 -1.64
N GLN A 57 -21.28 16.29 -2.74
CA GLN A 57 -21.71 14.93 -3.06
C GLN A 57 -20.49 14.04 -3.31
N VAL A 58 -20.64 12.76 -3.01
CA VAL A 58 -19.62 11.72 -3.20
C VAL A 58 -20.22 10.63 -4.07
N GLY A 59 -19.57 10.37 -5.19
CA GLY A 59 -19.87 9.24 -6.06
C GLY A 59 -19.17 7.99 -5.55
N ILE A 60 -19.84 6.85 -5.62
CA ILE A 60 -19.38 5.57 -5.10
C ILE A 60 -19.59 4.51 -6.19
N GLY A 61 -18.56 3.71 -6.44
CA GLY A 61 -18.64 2.59 -7.39
C GLY A 61 -17.69 1.46 -7.03
N PHE A 62 -18.04 0.25 -7.44
CA PHE A 62 -17.21 -0.94 -7.25
C PHE A 62 -16.64 -1.42 -8.58
N LYS A 63 -15.39 -1.88 -8.56
CA LYS A 63 -14.71 -2.56 -9.67
C LYS A 63 -14.13 -3.88 -9.22
N ASP A 64 -14.06 -4.85 -10.13
CA ASP A 64 -13.29 -6.07 -9.89
C ASP A 64 -11.77 -5.80 -10.03
N MET A 65 -10.97 -6.84 -9.80
CA MET A 65 -9.51 -6.78 -9.96
C MET A 65 -9.05 -6.55 -11.41
N ASN A 66 -9.95 -6.70 -12.40
CA ASN A 66 -9.68 -6.44 -13.81
C ASN A 66 -10.18 -5.05 -14.25
N TYR A 67 -10.61 -4.21 -13.29
CA TYR A 67 -11.14 -2.87 -13.50
C TYR A 67 -12.43 -2.80 -14.31
N ASN A 68 -13.17 -3.90 -14.42
CA ASN A 68 -14.48 -3.90 -15.05
C ASN A 68 -15.50 -3.28 -14.09
N ALA A 69 -16.23 -2.28 -14.57
CA ALA A 69 -17.34 -1.67 -13.84
C ALA A 69 -18.58 -2.57 -13.95
N TYR A 70 -19.25 -2.80 -12.83
CA TYR A 70 -20.48 -3.58 -12.77
C TYR A 70 -21.49 -2.90 -11.86
N GLU A 71 -22.78 -2.97 -12.22
CA GLU A 71 -23.88 -2.80 -11.28
C GLU A 71 -23.88 -4.02 -10.34
N MET A 72 -22.98 -4.02 -9.37
CA MET A 72 -22.88 -5.13 -8.42
C MET A 72 -23.78 -4.87 -7.22
N THR A 73 -24.64 -5.85 -6.92
CA THR A 73 -25.13 -6.02 -5.56
C THR A 73 -23.97 -6.47 -4.68
N TYR A 74 -23.65 -5.64 -3.68
CA TYR A 74 -22.64 -5.95 -2.67
C TYR A 74 -23.16 -7.07 -1.76
N ASP A 75 -22.37 -8.14 -1.65
CA ASP A 75 -22.64 -9.28 -0.75
C ASP A 75 -21.52 -9.35 0.29
N GLU A 76 -21.79 -8.80 1.48
CA GLU A 76 -20.85 -8.74 2.61
C GLU A 76 -20.23 -10.08 3.00
N LYS A 77 -20.88 -11.19 2.61
CA LYS A 77 -20.38 -12.54 2.88
C LYS A 77 -19.21 -12.92 1.97
N TYR A 78 -19.28 -12.52 0.71
CA TYR A 78 -18.33 -12.96 -0.32
C TYR A 78 -17.46 -11.82 -0.88
N ASP A 79 -17.81 -10.57 -0.63
CA ASP A 79 -17.13 -9.41 -1.19
C ASP A 79 -16.12 -8.81 -0.23
N TRP A 80 -14.89 -8.69 -0.70
CA TRP A 80 -13.81 -8.08 0.06
C TRP A 80 -13.32 -6.82 -0.63
N ILE A 81 -13.44 -5.70 0.07
CA ILE A 81 -12.88 -4.43 -0.39
C ILE A 81 -11.38 -4.45 -0.07
N VAL A 82 -10.56 -4.63 -1.12
CA VAL A 82 -9.10 -4.70 -1.01
C VAL A 82 -8.41 -3.37 -1.32
N GLY A 83 -9.17 -2.37 -1.78
CA GLY A 83 -8.64 -1.02 -1.85
C GLY A 83 -9.69 0.06 -2.10
N ILE A 84 -9.38 1.26 -1.63
CA ILE A 84 -10.07 2.50 -1.99
C ILE A 84 -9.20 3.30 -2.95
N TYR A 85 -9.83 3.75 -4.01
CA TYR A 85 -9.26 4.63 -5.02
C TYR A 85 -10.05 5.94 -5.03
N VAL A 86 -9.38 7.03 -4.69
CA VAL A 86 -10.00 8.36 -4.63
C VAL A 86 -9.58 9.16 -5.86
N GLY A 87 -10.56 9.62 -6.63
CA GLY A 87 -10.37 10.41 -7.85
C GLY A 87 -9.90 9.62 -9.06
N HIS A 88 -10.06 8.30 -9.04
CA HIS A 88 -9.67 7.43 -10.15
C HIS A 88 -10.72 7.42 -11.27
N ALA A 89 -12.01 7.32 -10.91
CA ALA A 89 -13.12 7.38 -11.85
C ALA A 89 -13.74 8.78 -11.89
N ALA A 90 -14.27 9.20 -13.05
CA ALA A 90 -15.04 10.43 -13.15
C ALA A 90 -16.36 10.31 -12.36
N MET A 91 -16.80 11.39 -11.72
CA MET A 91 -18.04 11.40 -10.92
C MET A 91 -19.24 10.86 -11.73
N SER A 92 -19.39 11.29 -12.99
CA SER A 92 -20.46 10.87 -13.90
C SER A 92 -20.45 9.39 -14.29
N SER A 93 -19.39 8.65 -13.96
CA SER A 93 -19.26 7.20 -14.23
C SER A 93 -19.56 6.33 -13.01
N LEU A 94 -19.85 6.94 -11.86
CA LEU A 94 -20.12 6.22 -10.62
C LEU A 94 -21.64 5.99 -10.47
N PRO A 95 -22.07 4.76 -10.18
CA PRO A 95 -23.49 4.39 -10.20
C PRO A 95 -24.29 4.98 -9.04
N GLU A 96 -23.64 5.30 -7.92
CA GLU A 96 -24.31 5.86 -6.74
C GLU A 96 -23.72 7.20 -6.36
N GLU A 97 -24.59 8.15 -6.00
CA GLU A 97 -24.22 9.43 -5.43
C GLU A 97 -24.90 9.64 -4.08
N VAL A 98 -24.12 10.07 -3.10
CA VAL A 98 -24.63 10.40 -1.76
C VAL A 98 -24.13 11.78 -1.33
N SER A 99 -24.85 12.45 -0.44
CA SER A 99 -24.30 13.67 0.18
C SER A 99 -23.04 13.36 0.99
N LEU A 100 -22.11 14.32 1.08
CA LEU A 100 -20.91 14.18 1.89
C LEU A 100 -21.22 13.87 3.36
N GLU A 101 -22.31 14.43 3.91
CA GLU A 101 -22.75 14.12 5.26
C GLU A 101 -23.16 12.64 5.40
N ARG A 102 -23.95 12.12 4.45
CA ARG A 102 -24.34 10.71 4.44
C ARG A 102 -23.12 9.81 4.28
N PHE A 103 -22.17 10.19 3.43
CA PHE A 103 -20.90 9.49 3.29
C PHE A 103 -20.17 9.39 4.64
N ARG A 104 -19.97 10.51 5.33
CA ARG A 104 -19.29 10.58 6.63
C ARG A 104 -19.98 9.73 7.71
N ARG A 105 -21.32 9.79 7.78
CA ARG A 105 -22.08 9.21 8.90
C ARG A 105 -22.48 7.75 8.70
N LYS A 106 -22.64 7.31 7.45
CA LYS A 106 -23.16 5.98 7.13
C LYS A 106 -22.18 5.15 6.32
N VAL A 107 -21.67 5.70 5.22
CA VAL A 107 -20.82 4.92 4.29
C VAL A 107 -19.45 4.67 4.92
N LEU A 108 -18.76 5.70 5.38
CA LEU A 108 -17.39 5.58 5.86
C LEU A 108 -17.25 4.65 7.08
N PRO A 109 -18.14 4.67 8.10
CA PRO A 109 -18.13 3.68 9.17
C PRO A 109 -18.41 2.26 8.68
N ALA A 110 -19.33 2.09 7.72
CA ALA A 110 -19.59 0.76 7.14
C ALA A 110 -18.37 0.24 6.36
N LEU A 111 -17.65 1.11 5.65
CA LEU A 111 -16.41 0.71 4.98
C LEU A 111 -15.42 0.16 5.99
N GLN A 112 -15.21 0.84 7.13
CA GLN A 112 -14.28 0.39 8.18
C GLN A 112 -14.55 -1.04 8.66
N SER A 113 -15.80 -1.50 8.69
CA SER A 113 -16.12 -2.87 9.12
C SER A 113 -15.92 -3.92 8.03
N LEU A 114 -15.87 -3.52 6.76
CA LEU A 114 -15.80 -4.42 5.61
C LEU A 114 -14.37 -4.65 5.10
N ILE A 115 -13.47 -3.78 5.52
CA ILE A 115 -12.10 -3.74 5.04
C ILE A 115 -11.24 -4.84 5.69
N HIS A 116 -10.42 -5.49 4.87
CA HIS A 116 -9.44 -6.47 5.34
C HIS A 116 -8.14 -6.32 4.53
N GLY A 117 -7.07 -5.83 5.18
CA GLY A 117 -5.72 -5.77 4.59
C GLY A 117 -5.67 -4.99 3.27
N TRP A 118 -6.11 -3.74 3.29
CA TRP A 118 -6.38 -2.97 2.08
C TRP A 118 -5.36 -1.88 1.74
N MET A 119 -5.51 -1.39 0.50
CA MET A 119 -4.78 -0.26 -0.09
C MET A 119 -5.62 1.01 -0.13
N LEU A 120 -5.06 2.16 0.28
CA LEU A 120 -5.64 3.48 0.05
C LEU A 120 -4.83 4.23 -1.01
N ARG A 121 -5.45 4.61 -2.13
CA ARG A 121 -4.80 5.30 -3.24
C ARG A 121 -5.55 6.57 -3.63
N PHE A 122 -4.88 7.72 -3.54
CA PHE A 122 -5.34 8.98 -4.11
C PHE A 122 -4.68 9.16 -5.48
N VAL A 123 -5.49 9.26 -6.53
CA VAL A 123 -5.02 9.28 -7.92
C VAL A 123 -4.98 10.69 -8.50
N SER A 124 -5.90 11.57 -8.10
CA SER A 124 -6.08 12.90 -8.70
C SER A 124 -5.78 14.02 -7.70
N ALA A 125 -4.98 15.01 -8.08
CA ALA A 125 -4.72 16.18 -7.23
C ALA A 125 -5.97 17.08 -7.03
N ASN A 126 -7.03 16.89 -7.82
CA ASN A 126 -8.22 17.75 -7.82
C ASN A 126 -9.34 17.24 -6.91
N ILE A 127 -9.02 16.53 -5.83
CA ILE A 127 -10.02 16.07 -4.87
C ILE A 127 -10.38 17.20 -3.92
N PRO A 128 -11.68 17.50 -3.74
CA PRO A 128 -12.11 18.48 -2.75
C PRO A 128 -11.57 18.18 -1.35
N GLN A 129 -10.99 19.20 -0.70
CA GLN A 129 -10.35 19.08 0.61
C GLN A 129 -11.26 18.43 1.65
N ASN A 130 -12.54 18.79 1.65
CA ASN A 130 -13.52 18.28 2.58
C ASN A 130 -13.76 16.77 2.44
N LEU A 131 -13.64 16.19 1.23
CA LEU A 131 -13.69 14.73 1.03
C LEU A 131 -12.40 14.09 1.55
N ALA A 132 -11.23 14.63 1.19
CA ALA A 132 -9.94 14.12 1.65
C ALA A 132 -9.88 14.10 3.19
N ASP A 133 -10.21 15.21 3.85
CA ASP A 133 -10.24 15.34 5.31
C ASP A 133 -11.26 14.39 5.95
N SER A 134 -12.39 14.12 5.28
CA SER A 134 -13.38 13.14 5.76
C SER A 134 -12.79 11.73 5.79
N ILE A 135 -12.12 11.35 4.70
CA ILE A 135 -11.48 10.04 4.56
C ILE A 135 -10.36 9.91 5.60
N PHE A 136 -9.47 10.91 5.71
CA PHE A 136 -8.40 10.89 6.70
C PHE A 136 -8.92 10.82 8.13
N SER A 137 -9.96 11.61 8.46
CA SER A 137 -10.53 11.62 9.81
C SER A 137 -11.24 10.32 10.15
N GLY A 138 -12.03 9.77 9.21
CA GLY A 138 -12.71 8.50 9.44
C GLY A 138 -11.70 7.36 9.56
N LEU A 139 -10.75 7.27 8.63
CA LEU A 139 -9.77 6.17 8.60
C LEU A 139 -8.61 6.36 9.58
N HIS A 140 -8.59 7.43 10.38
CA HIS A 140 -7.48 7.74 11.27
C HIS A 140 -7.13 6.57 12.20
N GLY A 141 -8.11 5.92 12.83
CA GLY A 141 -7.88 4.76 13.70
C GLY A 141 -7.79 3.40 12.99
N CYS A 142 -7.81 3.37 11.66
CA CYS A 142 -7.90 2.11 10.90
C CYS A 142 -6.54 1.39 10.84
N GLY A 143 -6.29 0.47 11.76
CA GLY A 143 -5.08 -0.36 11.78
C GLY A 143 -4.99 -1.41 10.66
N GLN A 144 -5.96 -1.49 9.75
CA GLN A 144 -5.98 -2.46 8.66
C GLN A 144 -5.34 -1.92 7.36
N LEU A 145 -4.94 -0.65 7.32
CA LEU A 145 -4.21 -0.04 6.21
C LEU A 145 -2.80 -0.64 6.10
N ILE A 146 -2.58 -1.47 5.08
CA ILE A 146 -1.27 -2.06 4.81
C ILE A 146 -0.53 -1.33 3.69
N ARG A 147 -1.24 -0.64 2.79
CA ARG A 147 -0.62 0.05 1.66
C ARG A 147 -1.26 1.41 1.44
N MET A 148 -0.43 2.43 1.23
CA MET A 148 -0.89 3.81 1.01
C MET A 148 -0.15 4.43 -0.17
N CYS A 149 -0.89 5.10 -1.05
CA CYS A 149 -0.36 5.97 -2.09
C CYS A 149 -1.12 7.30 -2.04
N ILE A 150 -0.48 8.32 -1.47
CA ILE A 150 -1.13 9.58 -1.12
C ILE A 150 -0.41 10.74 -1.78
N ILE A 151 -1.20 11.66 -2.33
CA ILE A 151 -0.77 13.00 -2.74
C ILE A 151 -1.00 13.93 -1.55
N ASN A 152 -0.09 14.87 -1.29
CA ASN A 152 -0.31 15.84 -0.22
C ASN A 152 -1.49 16.77 -0.56
N TYR A 153 -2.58 16.65 0.20
CA TYR A 153 -3.71 17.58 0.15
C TYR A 153 -3.65 18.62 1.28
N GLY A 154 -2.51 18.79 1.95
CA GLY A 154 -2.42 19.65 3.14
C GLY A 154 -3.36 19.16 4.25
N GLY A 155 -3.88 20.11 5.04
CA GLY A 155 -4.84 19.80 6.12
C GLY A 155 -4.31 18.72 7.06
N ARG A 156 -5.08 17.64 7.22
CA ARG A 156 -4.75 16.51 8.11
C ARG A 156 -3.90 15.42 7.45
N CYS A 157 -3.46 15.60 6.21
CA CYS A 157 -2.79 14.56 5.43
C CYS A 157 -1.50 14.06 6.09
N ALA A 158 -0.64 14.97 6.55
CA ALA A 158 0.63 14.61 7.20
C ALA A 158 0.40 13.90 8.54
N GLU A 159 -0.45 14.47 9.41
CA GLU A 159 -0.86 13.87 10.70
C GLU A 159 -1.39 12.44 10.49
N PHE A 160 -2.26 12.25 9.50
CA PHE A 160 -2.81 10.95 9.15
C PHE A 160 -1.72 9.95 8.75
N VAL A 161 -0.78 10.34 7.86
CA VAL A 161 0.32 9.44 7.45
C VAL A 161 1.23 9.10 8.63
N GLU A 162 1.61 10.09 9.44
CA GLU A 162 2.44 9.88 10.64
C GLU A 162 1.75 8.91 11.62
N HIS A 163 0.45 9.08 11.83
CA HIS A 163 -0.33 8.18 12.66
C HIS A 163 -0.38 6.76 12.09
N GLN A 164 -0.68 6.58 10.80
CA GLN A 164 -0.70 5.26 10.16
C GLN A 164 0.66 4.55 10.24
N ILE A 165 1.76 5.28 10.11
CA ILE A 165 3.10 4.74 10.34
C ILE A 165 3.26 4.27 11.79
N SER A 166 2.82 5.07 12.76
CA SER A 166 2.95 4.76 14.19
C SER A 166 2.16 3.54 14.64
N LEU A 167 1.08 3.18 13.93
CA LEU A 167 0.34 1.93 14.14
C LEU A 167 1.17 0.69 13.77
N GLY A 168 2.23 0.84 12.97
CA GLY A 168 3.19 -0.23 12.67
C GLY A 168 2.64 -1.35 11.76
N HIS A 169 1.46 -1.16 11.18
CA HIS A 169 0.83 -2.14 10.30
C HIS A 169 1.14 -1.92 8.81
N LEU A 170 1.61 -0.73 8.46
CA LEU A 170 1.91 -0.36 7.09
C LEU A 170 3.08 -1.16 6.52
N GLU A 171 2.91 -1.65 5.30
CA GLU A 171 3.90 -2.41 4.53
C GLU A 171 4.51 -1.55 3.42
N SER A 172 3.67 -0.81 2.69
CA SER A 172 4.13 0.05 1.58
C SER A 172 3.54 1.45 1.66
N LEU A 173 4.40 2.45 1.46
CA LEU A 173 4.02 3.86 1.45
C LEU A 173 4.54 4.55 0.19
N SER A 174 3.67 5.29 -0.50
CA SER A 174 4.01 6.20 -1.58
C SER A 174 3.49 7.60 -1.27
N LEU A 175 4.40 8.56 -1.14
CA LEU A 175 4.08 9.97 -0.92
C LEU A 175 4.43 10.78 -2.17
N ARG A 176 3.46 11.54 -2.67
CA ARG A 176 3.56 12.39 -3.87
C ARG A 176 3.07 13.79 -3.57
N GLY A 177 3.34 14.73 -4.47
CA GLY A 177 3.01 16.14 -4.29
C GLY A 177 3.99 16.85 -3.36
N ASP A 178 3.98 18.18 -3.41
CA ASP A 178 4.90 19.03 -2.65
C ASP A 178 4.32 19.40 -1.28
N ALA A 179 5.01 20.29 -0.56
CA ALA A 179 4.62 20.83 0.74
C ALA A 179 4.43 19.80 1.88
N TRP A 180 5.05 18.62 1.77
CA TRP A 180 5.13 17.71 2.92
C TRP A 180 5.98 18.37 4.02
N PRO A 181 5.52 18.38 5.28
CA PRO A 181 6.26 18.98 6.38
C PRO A 181 7.51 18.15 6.71
N ASP A 182 8.56 18.80 7.19
CA ASP A 182 9.80 18.13 7.59
C ASP A 182 9.60 17.14 8.76
N THR A 183 8.54 17.30 9.55
CA THR A 183 8.19 16.39 10.66
C THR A 183 8.02 14.95 10.18
N ILE A 184 7.54 14.75 8.96
CA ILE A 184 7.27 13.41 8.42
C ILE A 184 8.56 12.59 8.25
N LYS A 185 9.72 13.24 8.13
CA LYS A 185 11.01 12.55 7.96
C LYS A 185 11.32 11.62 9.13
N ALA A 186 11.01 12.03 10.35
CA ALA A 186 11.21 11.20 11.54
C ALA A 186 10.32 9.95 11.48
N SER A 187 9.06 10.11 11.08
CA SER A 187 8.12 9.01 10.87
C SER A 187 8.57 8.08 9.75
N LEU A 188 9.07 8.60 8.62
CA LEU A 188 9.62 7.78 7.54
C LEU A 188 10.84 6.95 7.97
N LYS A 189 11.72 7.50 8.81
CA LYS A 189 12.83 6.73 9.42
C LYS A 189 12.31 5.60 10.31
N SER A 190 11.27 5.87 11.11
CA SER A 190 10.60 4.84 11.90
C SER A 190 9.96 3.75 11.03
N PHE A 191 9.30 4.15 9.94
CA PHE A 191 8.68 3.25 8.98
C PHE A 191 9.70 2.29 8.35
N LEU A 192 10.89 2.76 7.96
CA LEU A 192 11.96 1.91 7.42
C LEU A 192 12.47 0.85 8.41
N ARG A 193 12.27 1.09 9.71
CA ARG A 193 12.62 0.14 10.79
C ARG A 193 11.47 -0.80 11.14
N SER A 194 10.26 -0.58 10.61
CA SER A 194 9.09 -1.44 10.88
C SER A 194 9.33 -2.87 10.41
N PRO A 195 9.04 -3.92 11.21
CA PRO A 195 9.19 -5.31 10.77
C PRO A 195 8.37 -5.65 9.51
N LYS A 196 7.27 -4.93 9.28
CA LYS A 196 6.38 -5.12 8.11
C LYS A 196 6.79 -4.35 6.85
N TYR A 197 7.84 -3.52 6.93
CA TYR A 197 8.26 -2.72 5.80
C TYR A 197 8.57 -3.57 4.55
N GLU A 198 7.86 -3.23 3.47
CA GLU A 198 8.08 -3.71 2.12
C GLU A 198 8.58 -2.56 1.22
N GLY A 199 8.05 -1.35 1.36
CA GLY A 199 8.27 -0.35 0.33
C GLY A 199 8.10 1.11 0.72
N LEU A 200 9.04 1.97 0.29
CA LEU A 200 8.89 3.42 0.39
C LEU A 200 9.17 4.11 -0.95
N TYR A 201 8.19 4.89 -1.43
CA TYR A 201 8.32 5.80 -2.56
C TYR A 201 8.05 7.22 -2.10
N ILE A 202 9.01 8.11 -2.32
CA ILE A 202 8.84 9.55 -2.11
C ILE A 202 9.18 10.34 -3.37
N ASN A 203 9.23 9.66 -4.52
CA ASN A 203 9.47 10.31 -5.81
C ASN A 203 8.26 11.16 -6.23
N GLY A 204 8.53 12.33 -6.80
CA GLY A 204 7.48 13.31 -7.10
C GLY A 204 6.94 14.02 -5.85
N SER A 205 7.74 14.12 -4.80
CA SER A 205 7.47 14.96 -3.62
C SER A 205 8.66 15.87 -3.31
N ASN A 206 8.48 16.84 -2.41
CA ASN A 206 9.56 17.68 -1.87
C ASN A 206 10.44 16.94 -0.84
N LEU A 207 10.11 15.69 -0.50
CA LEU A 207 10.89 14.87 0.43
C LEU A 207 12.12 14.28 -0.28
N THR A 208 13.16 14.05 0.50
CA THR A 208 14.43 13.48 0.02
C THR A 208 14.84 12.30 0.89
N LEU A 209 15.56 11.36 0.28
CA LEU A 209 16.24 10.27 0.99
C LEU A 209 17.49 10.84 1.64
N ASP A 210 17.55 10.86 2.96
CA ASP A 210 18.79 11.16 3.66
C ASP A 210 19.69 9.93 3.79
N TYR A 211 20.92 10.17 4.23
CA TYR A 211 21.94 9.15 4.33
C TYR A 211 21.53 8.05 5.32
N ASP A 212 20.94 8.42 6.47
CA ASP A 212 20.49 7.47 7.48
C ASP A 212 19.40 6.53 6.96
N MET A 213 18.47 7.04 6.13
CA MET A 213 17.45 6.21 5.49
C MET A 213 18.05 5.18 4.53
N ALA A 214 19.04 5.60 3.73
CA ALA A 214 19.74 4.70 2.82
C ALA A 214 20.56 3.64 3.57
N ASP A 215 21.29 4.05 4.61
CA ASP A 215 22.07 3.18 5.48
C ASP A 215 21.16 2.15 6.19
N SER A 216 20.09 2.61 6.84
CA SER A 216 19.12 1.73 7.52
C SER A 216 18.51 0.70 6.57
N PHE A 217 18.20 1.08 5.33
CA PHE A 217 17.66 0.16 4.33
C PHE A 217 18.69 -0.91 3.90
N ILE A 218 19.94 -0.50 3.67
CA ILE A 218 21.03 -1.42 3.27
C ILE A 218 21.36 -2.37 4.42
N GLU A 219 21.55 -1.85 5.63
CA GLU A 219 21.85 -2.64 6.84
C GLU A 219 20.79 -3.73 7.04
N ARG A 220 19.51 -3.35 6.89
CA ARG A 220 18.40 -4.29 6.98
C ARG A 220 18.46 -5.39 5.92
N PHE A 221 18.73 -5.02 4.67
CA PHE A 221 18.91 -5.99 3.59
C PHE A 221 20.05 -6.98 3.89
N LEU A 222 21.14 -6.51 4.50
CA LEU A 222 22.29 -7.35 4.85
C LEU A 222 22.00 -8.30 6.02
N LYS A 223 21.18 -7.87 6.98
CA LYS A 223 20.86 -8.66 8.19
C LYS A 223 19.73 -9.67 7.99
N GLU A 224 18.72 -9.34 7.20
CA GLU A 224 17.50 -10.13 7.14
C GLU A 224 17.52 -11.18 6.02
N HIS A 225 17.14 -12.42 6.36
CA HIS A 225 16.86 -13.51 5.41
C HIS A 225 15.52 -13.33 4.67
N SER A 226 15.07 -12.09 4.51
CA SER A 226 13.75 -11.81 3.97
C SER A 226 13.63 -12.28 2.52
N THR A 227 12.57 -13.03 2.28
CA THR A 227 12.14 -13.49 0.96
C THR A 227 11.33 -12.44 0.21
N GLY A 228 10.86 -11.39 0.90
CA GLY A 228 10.04 -10.33 0.32
C GLY A 228 10.83 -9.35 -0.55
N THR A 229 10.17 -8.85 -1.59
CA THR A 229 10.69 -7.74 -2.39
C THR A 229 10.63 -6.47 -1.56
N ARG A 230 11.80 -5.86 -1.31
CA ARG A 230 11.89 -4.55 -0.68
C ARG A 230 12.47 -3.51 -1.58
N TYR A 231 11.98 -2.28 -1.47
CA TYR A 231 12.49 -1.17 -2.25
C TYR A 231 12.39 0.17 -1.54
N LEU A 232 13.35 1.03 -1.87
CA LEU A 232 13.38 2.43 -1.45
C LEU A 232 13.58 3.29 -2.69
N ARG A 233 12.76 4.33 -2.87
CA ARG A 233 12.87 5.24 -4.02
C ARG A 233 12.64 6.68 -3.64
N GLY A 234 13.52 7.56 -4.11
CA GLY A 234 13.42 9.01 -3.91
C GLY A 234 14.67 9.76 -4.37
N LYS A 235 14.61 11.09 -4.30
CA LYS A 235 15.75 11.97 -4.57
C LYS A 235 16.69 11.98 -3.36
N PRO A 236 18.00 11.71 -3.48
CA PRO A 236 18.92 11.76 -2.35
C PRO A 236 19.22 13.20 -1.94
N SER A 237 19.37 13.46 -0.64
CA SER A 237 19.94 14.70 -0.10
C SER A 237 21.45 14.60 0.17
N PHE A 238 22.05 13.43 -0.11
CA PHE A 238 23.47 13.14 0.03
C PHE A 238 24.13 12.90 -1.34
N SER A 239 25.47 12.97 -1.37
CA SER A 239 26.23 12.72 -2.58
C SER A 239 26.31 11.22 -2.91
N ILE A 240 26.26 10.88 -4.20
CA ILE A 240 26.42 9.48 -4.65
C ILE A 240 27.80 8.91 -4.28
N ALA A 241 28.78 9.76 -4.00
CA ALA A 241 30.07 9.33 -3.48
C ALA A 241 29.92 8.66 -2.10
N GLN A 242 29.09 9.22 -1.20
CA GLN A 242 28.86 8.66 0.13
C GLN A 242 28.23 7.26 0.11
N LEU A 243 27.42 6.93 -0.92
CA LEU A 243 26.92 5.56 -1.10
C LEU A 243 28.05 4.53 -1.28
N ARG A 244 29.23 5.00 -1.71
CA ARG A 244 30.36 4.10 -1.94
C ARG A 244 30.99 3.63 -0.65
N ASP A 245 30.84 4.42 0.41
CA ASP A 245 31.42 4.20 1.72
C ASP A 245 30.50 3.32 2.59
N LEU A 246 29.22 3.20 2.24
CA LEU A 246 28.25 2.33 2.89
C LEU A 246 28.60 0.85 2.71
N HIS A 247 28.84 0.17 3.84
CA HIS A 247 29.05 -1.29 3.91
C HIS A 247 30.09 -1.78 2.89
N MET A 248 31.27 -1.15 2.90
CA MET A 248 32.32 -1.44 1.92
C MET A 248 32.77 -2.91 1.89
N ASN A 249 32.72 -3.60 3.04
CA ASN A 249 33.16 -5.00 3.15
C ASN A 249 32.20 -5.96 2.45
N GLU A 250 30.91 -5.63 2.44
CA GLU A 250 29.81 -6.42 1.86
C GLU A 250 29.57 -6.07 0.38
N ARG A 251 30.25 -5.04 -0.12
CA ARG A 251 30.06 -4.51 -1.45
C ARG A 251 30.81 -5.32 -2.50
N ARG A 252 30.15 -5.58 -3.64
CA ARG A 252 30.81 -6.22 -4.78
C ARG A 252 31.74 -5.26 -5.51
N LYS A 253 32.89 -5.77 -5.97
CA LYS A 253 33.79 -5.03 -6.87
C LYS A 253 33.05 -4.70 -8.17
N ARG A 254 33.20 -3.45 -8.61
CA ARG A 254 32.54 -2.91 -9.81
C ARG A 254 32.91 -3.71 -11.07
N ARG A 255 31.91 -4.21 -11.80
CA ARG A 255 32.11 -4.86 -13.11
C ARG A 255 31.86 -3.87 -14.26
N ARG A 256 32.51 -4.08 -15.41
CA ARG A 256 32.33 -3.23 -16.62
C ARG A 256 30.86 -3.18 -17.08
N SER A 257 30.09 -4.26 -16.89
CA SER A 257 28.68 -4.35 -17.28
C SER A 257 27.75 -3.40 -16.52
N TRP A 258 28.13 -2.88 -15.34
CA TRP A 258 27.28 -2.00 -14.53
C TRP A 258 26.99 -0.65 -15.22
N LYS A 259 27.90 -0.21 -16.10
CA LYS A 259 27.72 1.03 -16.87
C LYS A 259 26.54 0.99 -17.84
N ARG A 260 26.08 -0.20 -18.26
CA ARG A 260 24.97 -0.33 -19.22
C ARG A 260 23.59 -0.14 -18.58
N HIS A 261 23.49 -0.18 -17.25
CA HIS A 261 22.22 -0.19 -16.52
C HIS A 261 22.13 0.89 -15.44
N ASP A 262 23.01 1.90 -15.49
CA ASP A 262 23.08 2.98 -14.48
C ASP A 262 23.18 2.47 -13.02
N ILE A 263 23.81 1.30 -12.84
CA ILE A 263 24.02 0.70 -11.52
C ILE A 263 25.15 1.45 -10.82
N LEU A 264 24.82 2.08 -9.69
CA LEU A 264 25.75 2.87 -8.87
C LEU A 264 26.47 1.99 -7.84
N ALA A 265 25.77 1.03 -7.26
CA ALA A 265 26.30 0.12 -6.26
C ALA A 265 25.52 -1.20 -6.19
N LYS A 266 26.17 -2.25 -5.69
CA LYS A 266 25.58 -3.55 -5.41
C LYS A 266 26.12 -4.13 -4.10
N TRP A 267 25.23 -4.72 -3.32
CA TRP A 267 25.56 -5.45 -2.10
C TRP A 267 25.09 -6.89 -2.24
N ARG A 268 25.86 -7.84 -1.70
CA ARG A 268 25.46 -9.24 -1.62
C ARG A 268 24.91 -9.49 -0.22
N GLY A 269 23.63 -9.82 -0.14
CA GLY A 269 22.96 -10.21 1.10
C GLY A 269 23.06 -11.71 1.35
N PRO A 270 22.32 -12.20 2.36
CA PRO A 270 22.16 -13.63 2.62
C PRO A 270 21.62 -14.37 1.39
N ASN A 271 21.97 -15.66 1.27
CA ASN A 271 21.53 -16.56 0.18
C ASN A 271 21.87 -16.05 -1.23
N GLU A 272 22.99 -15.33 -1.38
CA GLU A 272 23.43 -14.71 -2.63
C GLU A 272 22.45 -13.69 -3.23
N SER A 273 21.46 -13.22 -2.46
CA SER A 273 20.57 -12.16 -2.91
C SER A 273 21.35 -10.88 -3.22
N GLU A 274 20.95 -10.15 -4.26
CA GLU A 274 21.61 -8.91 -4.67
C GLU A 274 20.69 -7.71 -4.43
N LEU A 275 21.16 -6.75 -3.64
CA LEU A 275 20.61 -5.41 -3.61
C LEU A 275 21.37 -4.54 -4.60
N GLN A 276 20.65 -3.76 -5.39
CA GLN A 276 21.23 -2.83 -6.34
C GLN A 276 20.69 -1.43 -6.08
N VAL A 277 21.57 -0.45 -6.28
CA VAL A 277 21.18 0.96 -6.38
C VAL A 277 21.34 1.40 -7.82
N ILE A 278 20.22 1.79 -8.41
CA ILE A 278 20.13 2.24 -9.79
C ILE A 278 19.77 3.72 -9.77
N ARG A 279 20.43 4.51 -10.62
CA ARG A 279 19.97 5.87 -10.90
C ARG A 279 18.76 5.80 -11.82
N LYS A 280 17.62 6.33 -11.39
CA LYS A 280 16.42 6.49 -12.21
C LYS A 280 16.23 7.98 -12.47
N ASN A 281 15.98 8.36 -13.72
CA ASN A 281 15.99 9.77 -14.13
C ASN A 281 17.31 10.45 -13.74
N LYS A 282 17.43 11.78 -13.87
CA LYS A 282 18.71 12.46 -13.56
C LYS A 282 19.07 12.44 -12.08
N ASP A 283 18.06 12.45 -11.20
CA ASP A 283 18.24 12.78 -9.77
C ASP A 283 17.58 11.79 -8.79
N GLU A 284 16.99 10.68 -9.24
CA GLU A 284 16.38 9.71 -8.32
C GLU A 284 17.25 8.47 -8.13
N LEU A 285 17.18 7.92 -6.93
CA LEU A 285 17.73 6.61 -6.62
C LEU A 285 16.62 5.60 -6.45
N TRP A 286 16.88 4.39 -6.92
CA TRP A 286 16.08 3.22 -6.66
C TRP A 286 16.96 2.15 -6.03
N PHE A 287 16.55 1.67 -4.87
CA PHE A 287 17.16 0.56 -4.14
C PHE A 287 16.21 -0.63 -4.30
N GLY A 288 16.68 -1.77 -4.79
CA GLY A 288 15.86 -2.97 -4.93
C GLY A 288 16.61 -4.19 -5.46
N ARG A 289 15.95 -5.35 -5.45
CA ARG A 289 16.46 -6.59 -6.04
C ARG A 289 16.26 -6.60 -7.56
N ASN A 290 17.15 -7.26 -8.29
CA ASN A 290 17.16 -7.21 -9.77
C ASN A 290 15.87 -7.73 -10.44
N ASP A 291 15.12 -8.58 -9.74
CA ASP A 291 13.97 -9.29 -10.30
C ASP A 291 12.64 -8.56 -10.07
N SER A 292 12.67 -7.39 -9.42
CA SER A 292 11.48 -6.55 -9.28
C SER A 292 11.34 -5.62 -10.46
N ASP A 293 10.85 -6.17 -11.59
CA ASP A 293 10.03 -5.39 -12.50
C ASP A 293 8.81 -4.92 -11.71
N ALA A 294 8.95 -3.79 -11.03
CA ALA A 294 7.93 -3.15 -10.22
C ALA A 294 6.87 -2.52 -11.14
N LEU A 295 6.14 -3.39 -11.84
CA LEU A 295 5.02 -3.07 -12.74
C LEU A 295 3.76 -2.63 -11.99
N TRP A 296 3.75 -2.66 -10.65
CA TRP A 296 2.52 -2.53 -9.87
C TRP A 296 2.19 -1.12 -9.36
N ILE A 297 2.95 -0.07 -9.73
CA ILE A 297 2.81 1.27 -9.12
C ILE A 297 2.80 2.43 -10.14
N SER A 298 2.72 2.13 -11.44
CA SER A 298 2.28 3.13 -12.43
C SER A 298 0.77 3.28 -12.36
#